data_AF-A0A0N4YKS5-F1
#
_entry.id   AF-A0A0N4YKS5-F1
#
_cell.length_a   1.000
_cell.length_b   1.000
_cell.length_c   1.000
_cell.angle_alpha   90.00
_cell.angle_beta   90.00
_cell.angle_gamma   90.00
#
_symmetry.space_group_name_H-M   'P 1'
#
loop_
_entity.id
_entity.type
_entity.pdbx_description
1 polymer ?
#
loop_
_entity_poly.entity_id
_entity_poly.type
_entity_poly.pdbx_seq_one_letter_code
_entity_poly.pdbx_strand_id
1 'polypeptide(L)'
;MAMVTAFTAWICVILVTGPIVDAAPSADLVVNLPSLNFSPNFSSYSGYLSASATDKFHYWLTESQRNPSKDPLILWLNGGPGCSSIGGLIEELGPFKVKDYGATVYANEYSWNLFANVLFLESPSGVGYSFNTNGNVDFLRKFPEYLGRDTYITGESYGGVYLPTLAVKMLQDKINFPGFKGMAIGNGALNFPHNYDTMIPLYYYHGLVRDDSTVENSYTITHYEMSSEIEQIASAGVRILIYNGDVDTVCSHVMNRQFLSNLNRTIIGKERVNEPWHYLGENPTVGGFQLRYEGGIDFLTVRGSGHFVPEDKPREALQMIYNFVSNRDYSLPTPF
;
A
#
# COMPACT_ATOMS: atom_id res chain seq x y z
N MET A 1 -0.33 -27.09 10.50
CA MET A 1 0.69 -27.17 9.45
C MET A 1 0.01 -26.84 8.12
N ALA A 2 -0.27 -25.55 7.91
CA ALA A 2 -0.71 -25.05 6.61
C ALA A 2 0.51 -24.32 6.04
N MET A 3 1.09 -24.87 4.98
CA MET A 3 2.07 -24.12 4.20
C MET A 3 1.36 -22.86 3.72
N VAL A 4 1.87 -21.68 4.11
CA VAL A 4 1.65 -20.44 3.35
C VAL A 4 2.36 -20.69 2.02
N THR A 5 1.69 -21.40 1.13
CA THR A 5 2.13 -21.57 -0.25
C THR A 5 2.13 -20.17 -0.83
N ALA A 6 3.32 -19.79 -1.30
CA ALA A 6 3.67 -18.48 -1.80
C ALA A 6 2.54 -17.89 -2.65
N PHE A 7 2.31 -16.60 -2.42
CA PHE A 7 1.58 -15.65 -3.27
C PHE A 7 1.75 -16.04 -4.76
N THR A 8 0.87 -16.90 -5.26
CA THR A 8 0.82 -17.31 -6.67
C THR A 8 -0.43 -16.70 -7.25
N ALA A 9 -0.52 -15.37 -7.15
CA ALA A 9 -1.43 -14.59 -7.96
C ALA A 9 -0.74 -14.32 -9.31
N TRP A 10 -1.00 -15.15 -10.30
CA TRP A 10 -0.79 -14.81 -11.71
C TRP A 10 -2.07 -14.17 -12.21
N ILE A 11 -2.02 -12.94 -12.69
CA ILE A 11 -3.17 -12.35 -13.40
C ILE A 11 -3.04 -12.83 -14.83
N CYS A 12 -3.67 -13.94 -15.20
CA CYS A 12 -3.64 -14.47 -16.57
C CYS A 12 -4.95 -14.13 -17.28
N VAL A 13 -4.88 -13.24 -18.26
CA VAL A 13 -5.94 -13.12 -19.28
C VAL A 13 -5.83 -14.33 -20.21
N ILE A 14 -6.83 -15.21 -20.19
CA ILE A 14 -7.12 -16.05 -21.36
C ILE A 14 -7.52 -15.09 -22.48
N LEU A 15 -6.81 -15.14 -23.61
CA LEU A 15 -7.17 -14.46 -24.85
C LEU A 15 -8.61 -14.82 -25.24
N VAL A 16 -9.58 -14.02 -24.83
CA VAL A 16 -10.95 -14.12 -25.34
C VAL A 16 -11.01 -13.27 -26.60
N THR A 17 -11.01 -13.93 -27.75
CA THR A 17 -11.41 -13.36 -29.03
C THR A 17 -12.93 -13.14 -29.00
N GLY A 18 -13.36 -12.06 -28.36
CA GLY A 18 -14.75 -11.64 -28.25
C GLY A 18 -14.84 -10.11 -28.12
N PRO A 19 -16.00 -9.49 -28.40
CA PRO A 19 -16.11 -8.03 -28.37
C PRO A 19 -15.86 -7.52 -26.94
N ILE A 20 -14.87 -6.63 -26.81
CA ILE A 20 -14.55 -5.91 -25.57
C ILE A 20 -15.64 -4.85 -25.37
N VAL A 21 -16.77 -5.24 -24.79
CA VAL A 21 -17.78 -4.30 -24.30
C VAL A 21 -18.45 -4.93 -23.08
N ASP A 22 -17.84 -4.74 -21.92
CA ASP A 22 -18.58 -4.31 -20.74
C ASP A 22 -17.65 -3.48 -19.85
N ALA A 23 -18.09 -2.25 -19.56
CA ALA A 23 -17.46 -1.37 -18.57
C ALA A 23 -17.76 -1.88 -17.15
N ALA A 24 -17.10 -1.32 -16.12
CA ALA A 24 -17.24 -1.65 -14.70
C ALA A 24 -18.55 -2.39 -14.31
N PRO A 25 -18.47 -3.55 -13.65
CA PRO A 25 -19.57 -4.48 -13.47
C PRO A 25 -20.70 -3.85 -12.64
N SER A 26 -21.84 -3.58 -13.30
CA SER A 26 -23.02 -2.97 -12.66
C SER A 26 -23.53 -3.75 -11.46
N ALA A 27 -23.35 -5.08 -11.45
CA ALA A 27 -23.73 -5.96 -10.36
C ALA A 27 -22.93 -5.72 -9.05
N ASP A 28 -21.72 -5.17 -9.16
CA ASP A 28 -20.86 -4.87 -8.01
C ASP A 28 -20.98 -3.40 -7.58
N LEU A 29 -21.73 -2.57 -8.31
CA LEU A 29 -21.90 -1.16 -7.99
C LEU A 29 -22.55 -0.98 -6.60
N VAL A 30 -21.89 -0.23 -5.72
CA VAL A 30 -22.42 0.12 -4.40
C VAL A 30 -23.39 1.28 -4.56
N VAL A 31 -24.69 0.95 -4.64
CA VAL A 31 -25.77 1.96 -4.84
C VAL A 31 -26.13 2.67 -3.55
N ASN A 32 -26.21 1.94 -2.43
CA ASN A 32 -26.60 2.48 -1.13
C ASN A 32 -25.64 1.96 -0.06
N LEU A 33 -24.81 2.86 0.48
CA LEU A 33 -24.00 2.57 1.66
C LEU A 33 -24.76 3.03 2.91
N PRO A 34 -25.08 2.15 3.88
CA PRO A 34 -25.81 2.52 5.08
C PRO A 34 -25.07 3.61 5.89
N SER A 35 -25.85 4.44 6.59
CA SER A 35 -25.34 5.49 7.50
C SER A 35 -24.47 6.58 6.85
N LEU A 36 -24.45 6.66 5.52
CA LEU A 36 -23.70 7.67 4.77
C LEU A 36 -24.31 9.06 4.95
N ASN A 37 -23.53 10.00 5.47
CA ASN A 37 -23.98 11.37 5.74
C ASN A 37 -23.56 12.40 4.67
N PHE A 38 -22.96 11.94 3.57
CA PHE A 38 -22.54 12.76 2.44
C PHE A 38 -22.94 12.10 1.12
N SER A 39 -22.91 12.84 0.02
CA SER A 39 -23.16 12.32 -1.32
C SER A 39 -21.84 12.15 -2.07
N PRO A 40 -21.36 10.91 -2.30
CA PRO A 40 -20.15 10.67 -3.09
C PRO A 40 -20.31 11.20 -4.51
N ASN A 41 -19.27 11.86 -5.03
CA ASN A 41 -19.18 12.28 -6.43
C ASN A 41 -18.43 11.24 -7.31
N PHE A 42 -18.20 10.04 -6.78
CA PHE A 42 -17.46 8.96 -7.39
C PHE A 42 -18.24 7.65 -7.27
N SER A 43 -18.01 6.71 -8.18
CA SER A 43 -18.57 5.35 -8.07
C SER A 43 -17.69 4.48 -7.17
N SER A 44 -18.28 3.49 -6.52
CA SER A 44 -17.49 2.43 -5.89
C SER A 44 -18.11 1.07 -6.16
N TYR A 45 -17.27 0.05 -6.24
CA TYR A 45 -17.65 -1.31 -6.60
C TYR A 45 -17.14 -2.26 -5.54
N SER A 46 -18.00 -3.12 -5.02
CA SER A 46 -17.62 -4.16 -4.05
C SER A 46 -18.15 -5.50 -4.51
N GLY A 47 -17.28 -6.49 -4.56
CA GLY A 47 -17.64 -7.84 -4.97
C GLY A 47 -16.45 -8.77 -4.95
N TYR A 48 -16.42 -9.71 -5.89
CA TYR A 48 -15.39 -10.75 -5.92
C TYR A 48 -14.61 -10.80 -7.23
N LEU A 49 -13.29 -10.92 -7.12
CA LEU A 49 -12.39 -11.35 -8.17
C LEU A 49 -12.21 -12.87 -8.04
N SER A 50 -12.53 -13.59 -9.12
CA SER A 50 -12.53 -15.06 -9.12
C SER A 50 -11.22 -15.58 -9.68
N ALA A 51 -10.51 -16.39 -8.89
CA ALA A 51 -9.35 -17.16 -9.35
C ALA A 51 -9.74 -18.53 -9.93
N SER A 52 -10.86 -19.07 -9.45
CA SER A 52 -11.52 -20.25 -10.00
C SER A 52 -13.03 -20.19 -9.71
N ALA A 53 -13.74 -21.29 -9.96
CA ALA A 53 -15.14 -21.41 -9.58
C ALA A 53 -15.34 -21.23 -8.05
N THR A 54 -14.41 -21.74 -7.24
CA THR A 54 -14.51 -21.74 -5.77
C THR A 54 -13.74 -20.61 -5.11
N ASP A 55 -12.77 -20.03 -5.82
CA ASP A 55 -11.74 -19.20 -5.21
C ASP A 55 -12.06 -17.72 -5.41
N LYS A 56 -12.42 -17.03 -4.33
CA LYS A 56 -13.03 -15.68 -4.35
C LYS A 56 -12.26 -14.71 -3.47
N PHE A 57 -11.66 -13.70 -4.09
CA PHE A 57 -11.04 -12.58 -3.42
C PHE A 57 -12.02 -11.42 -3.37
N HIS A 58 -12.43 -11.00 -2.18
CA HIS A 58 -13.22 -9.79 -2.01
C HIS A 58 -12.38 -8.57 -2.35
N TYR A 59 -12.99 -7.63 -3.06
CA TYR A 59 -12.41 -6.34 -3.36
C TYR A 59 -13.42 -5.24 -3.12
N TRP A 60 -12.90 -4.05 -2.84
CA TRP A 60 -13.64 -2.81 -2.93
C TRP A 60 -12.82 -1.80 -3.74
N LEU A 61 -13.32 -1.38 -4.90
CA LEU A 61 -12.76 -0.34 -5.73
C LEU A 61 -13.48 0.97 -5.45
N THR A 62 -12.73 2.03 -5.15
CA THR A 62 -13.24 3.40 -5.10
C THR A 62 -12.66 4.18 -6.27
N GLU A 63 -13.53 4.69 -7.15
CA GLU A 63 -13.08 5.47 -8.29
C GLU A 63 -12.53 6.84 -7.86
N SER A 64 -11.67 7.43 -8.70
CA SER A 64 -11.14 8.76 -8.48
C SER A 64 -12.26 9.80 -8.42
N GLN A 65 -12.18 10.72 -7.46
CA GLN A 65 -13.09 11.87 -7.34
C GLN A 65 -12.88 12.93 -8.43
N ARG A 66 -11.78 12.84 -9.19
CA ARG A 66 -11.40 13.83 -10.22
C ARG A 66 -11.70 13.34 -11.63
N ASN A 67 -10.93 12.37 -12.14
CA ASN A 67 -11.13 11.82 -13.47
C ASN A 67 -10.83 10.32 -13.49
N PRO A 68 -11.79 9.46 -13.11
CA PRO A 68 -11.56 8.02 -12.95
C PRO A 68 -11.13 7.33 -14.25
N SER A 69 -11.47 7.89 -15.42
CA SER A 69 -11.04 7.39 -16.73
C SER A 69 -9.58 7.71 -17.11
N LYS A 70 -8.90 8.62 -16.39
CA LYS A 70 -7.50 9.01 -16.67
C LYS A 70 -6.57 8.84 -15.49
N ASP A 71 -7.09 8.97 -14.27
CA ASP A 71 -6.33 8.95 -13.04
C ASP A 71 -5.75 7.55 -12.75
N PRO A 72 -4.60 7.46 -12.07
CA PRO A 72 -3.90 6.20 -11.85
C PRO A 72 -4.73 5.18 -11.07
N LEU A 73 -4.34 3.90 -11.18
CA LEU A 73 -4.83 2.82 -10.34
C LEU A 73 -3.84 2.59 -9.20
N ILE A 74 -4.33 2.57 -7.97
CA ILE A 74 -3.58 2.22 -6.77
C ILE A 74 -4.19 0.94 -6.18
N LEU A 75 -3.42 -0.14 -6.14
CA LEU A 75 -3.76 -1.31 -5.32
C LEU A 75 -3.32 -1.05 -3.88
N TRP A 76 -4.18 -1.32 -2.90
CA TRP A 76 -3.87 -1.28 -1.47
C TRP A 76 -3.99 -2.67 -0.84
N LEU A 77 -2.97 -3.05 -0.06
CA LEU A 77 -2.91 -4.29 0.72
C LEU A 77 -2.49 -4.00 2.17
N ASN A 78 -3.38 -4.25 3.14
CA ASN A 78 -2.97 -4.33 4.54
C ASN A 78 -2.12 -5.60 4.80
N GLY A 79 -1.44 -5.63 5.93
CA GLY A 79 -0.47 -6.68 6.29
C GLY A 79 -1.01 -7.82 7.16
N GLY A 80 -0.39 -8.01 8.34
CA GLY A 80 -0.67 -9.10 9.28
C GLY A 80 0.51 -10.08 9.43
N PRO A 81 0.55 -11.23 8.71
CA PRO A 81 -0.28 -11.62 7.57
C PRO A 81 -1.73 -11.94 7.95
N GLY A 82 -2.69 -11.58 7.09
CA GLY A 82 -4.09 -11.97 7.25
C GLY A 82 -5.04 -10.86 7.72
N CYS A 83 -4.59 -9.60 7.73
CA CYS A 83 -5.46 -8.46 8.05
C CYS A 83 -6.26 -8.02 6.83
N SER A 84 -7.50 -7.57 7.07
CA SER A 84 -8.39 -7.11 6.00
C SER A 84 -7.95 -5.77 5.43
N SER A 85 -7.93 -5.67 4.09
CA SER A 85 -7.69 -4.41 3.40
C SER A 85 -8.86 -3.41 3.50
N ILE A 86 -10.00 -3.83 4.06
CA ILE A 86 -11.13 -2.95 4.37
C ILE A 86 -10.83 -2.07 5.59
N GLY A 87 -9.89 -2.48 6.45
CA GLY A 87 -9.31 -1.60 7.48
C GLY A 87 -8.73 -0.35 6.83
N GLY A 88 -7.87 -0.50 5.82
CA GLY A 88 -7.35 0.64 5.06
C GLY A 88 -8.42 1.51 4.38
N LEU A 89 -9.54 0.92 3.96
CA LEU A 89 -10.65 1.66 3.35
C LEU A 89 -11.45 2.51 4.35
N ILE A 90 -11.69 2.00 5.57
CA ILE A 90 -12.59 2.66 6.54
C ILE A 90 -11.83 3.44 7.62
N GLU A 91 -10.65 2.96 8.00
CA GLU A 91 -9.90 3.47 9.16
C GLU A 91 -8.73 4.36 8.72
N GLU A 92 -8.19 4.15 7.52
CA GLU A 92 -6.97 4.83 7.07
C GLU A 92 -7.22 5.80 5.91
N LEU A 93 -7.10 5.34 4.66
CA LEU A 93 -6.94 6.18 3.47
C LEU A 93 -8.13 6.19 2.51
N GLY A 94 -9.12 5.32 2.71
CA GLY A 94 -10.32 5.32 1.89
C GLY A 94 -11.24 6.52 2.15
N PRO A 95 -12.27 6.72 1.30
CA PRO A 95 -13.10 7.91 1.33
C PRO A 95 -14.12 7.93 2.46
N PHE A 96 -14.25 6.83 3.19
CA PHE A 96 -15.25 6.63 4.22
C PHE A 96 -14.54 6.56 5.58
N LYS A 97 -15.00 7.35 6.55
CA LYS A 97 -14.68 7.18 7.95
C LYS A 97 -15.92 6.77 8.72
N VAL A 98 -15.76 5.91 9.71
CA VAL A 98 -16.85 5.46 10.56
C VAL A 98 -16.70 6.02 11.97
N LYS A 99 -17.81 6.45 12.57
CA LYS A 99 -17.89 6.78 14.00
C LYS A 99 -19.16 6.21 14.62
N ASP A 100 -19.27 6.33 15.94
CA ASP A 100 -20.46 5.95 16.70
C ASP A 100 -20.89 4.50 16.42
N TYR A 101 -19.92 3.58 16.42
CA TYR A 101 -20.11 2.15 16.15
C TYR A 101 -20.82 1.84 14.81
N GLY A 102 -20.58 2.64 13.76
CA GLY A 102 -21.22 2.45 12.45
C GLY A 102 -22.51 3.23 12.26
N ALA A 103 -22.94 4.01 13.25
CA ALA A 103 -24.14 4.85 13.13
C ALA A 103 -23.93 6.05 12.19
N THR A 104 -22.69 6.44 11.90
CA THR A 104 -22.39 7.47 10.91
C THR A 104 -21.14 7.11 10.10
N VAL A 105 -21.30 7.13 8.78
CA VAL A 105 -20.22 7.10 7.79
C VAL A 105 -20.08 8.51 7.23
N TYR A 106 -18.90 9.12 7.39
CA TYR A 106 -18.60 10.48 6.94
C TYR A 106 -17.39 10.52 6.01
N ALA A 107 -17.24 11.63 5.28
CA ALA A 107 -16.19 11.77 4.27
C ALA A 107 -14.79 11.87 4.91
N ASN A 108 -13.82 11.19 4.31
CA ASN A 108 -12.40 11.43 4.57
C ASN A 108 -11.87 12.52 3.64
N GLU A 109 -11.60 13.71 4.19
CA GLU A 109 -11.07 14.86 3.44
C GLU A 109 -9.66 14.62 2.87
N TYR A 110 -8.97 13.56 3.35
CA TYR A 110 -7.62 13.23 2.93
C TYR A 110 -7.53 11.87 2.22
N SER A 111 -8.64 11.41 1.63
CA SER A 111 -8.66 10.12 0.96
C SER A 111 -7.74 10.06 -0.26
N TRP A 112 -7.09 8.92 -0.45
CA TRP A 112 -6.25 8.71 -1.64
C TRP A 112 -7.07 8.65 -2.93
N ASN A 113 -8.38 8.39 -2.85
CA ASN A 113 -9.23 8.41 -4.06
C ASN A 113 -9.52 9.84 -4.57
N LEU A 114 -9.03 10.89 -3.91
CA LEU A 114 -9.09 12.26 -4.44
C LEU A 114 -8.39 12.40 -5.80
N PHE A 115 -7.40 11.54 -6.09
CA PHE A 115 -6.59 11.62 -7.31
C PHE A 115 -6.35 10.30 -8.03
N ALA A 116 -6.86 9.19 -7.49
CA ALA A 116 -6.60 7.85 -7.99
C ALA A 116 -7.83 6.96 -7.85
N ASN A 117 -7.92 5.92 -8.68
CA ASN A 117 -8.82 4.80 -8.43
C ASN A 117 -8.11 3.88 -7.45
N VAL A 118 -8.69 3.60 -6.29
CA VAL A 118 -8.05 2.81 -5.23
C VAL A 118 -8.77 1.48 -5.06
N LEU A 119 -8.06 0.39 -5.33
CA LEU A 119 -8.51 -0.99 -5.19
C LEU A 119 -8.02 -1.56 -3.85
N PHE A 120 -8.93 -1.77 -2.92
CA PHE A 120 -8.67 -2.47 -1.66
C PHE A 120 -8.96 -3.95 -1.87
N LEU A 121 -7.95 -4.80 -1.73
CA LEU A 121 -8.06 -6.24 -2.00
C LEU A 121 -7.83 -7.04 -0.72
N GLU A 122 -8.81 -7.85 -0.33
CA GLU A 122 -8.66 -8.75 0.82
C GLU A 122 -7.90 -10.02 0.41
N SER A 123 -6.70 -10.20 0.95
CA SER A 123 -5.81 -11.31 0.59
C SER A 123 -4.89 -11.63 1.77
N PRO A 124 -4.50 -12.91 2.00
CA PRO A 124 -4.80 -14.12 1.21
C PRO A 124 -6.11 -14.81 1.62
N SER A 125 -6.20 -16.13 1.46
CA SER A 125 -7.43 -16.91 1.68
C SER A 125 -7.92 -16.81 3.13
N GLY A 126 -9.21 -16.54 3.30
CA GLY A 126 -9.84 -16.45 4.62
C GLY A 126 -9.71 -15.08 5.29
N VAL A 127 -9.08 -14.11 4.62
CA VAL A 127 -9.03 -12.72 5.09
C VAL A 127 -10.34 -12.02 4.80
N GLY A 128 -11.00 -11.53 5.86
CA GLY A 128 -12.25 -10.79 5.76
C GLY A 128 -13.34 -11.59 5.05
N TYR A 129 -13.81 -11.08 3.92
CA TYR A 129 -14.84 -11.70 3.08
C TYR A 129 -14.27 -12.60 1.98
N SER A 130 -12.94 -12.70 1.83
CA SER A 130 -12.28 -13.61 0.87
C SER A 130 -12.29 -15.07 1.35
N PHE A 131 -12.53 -16.01 0.45
CA PHE A 131 -12.57 -17.44 0.76
C PHE A 131 -12.02 -18.33 -0.36
N ASN A 132 -11.45 -19.46 0.05
CA ASN A 132 -10.83 -20.46 -0.83
C ASN A 132 -9.87 -19.85 -1.84
N THR A 133 -8.99 -18.91 -1.49
CA THR A 133 -8.28 -18.12 -2.52
C THR A 133 -7.08 -18.82 -3.17
N ASN A 134 -7.27 -20.05 -3.64
CA ASN A 134 -6.25 -20.77 -4.39
C ASN A 134 -6.14 -20.18 -5.80
N GLY A 135 -4.95 -19.75 -6.19
CA GLY A 135 -4.67 -19.26 -7.54
C GLY A 135 -4.82 -17.76 -7.73
N ASN A 136 -5.33 -17.40 -8.91
CA ASN A 136 -4.91 -16.27 -9.72
C ASN A 136 -5.98 -15.17 -9.81
N VAL A 137 -5.78 -14.03 -9.16
CA VAL A 137 -6.75 -12.92 -9.19
C VAL A 137 -6.87 -12.34 -10.60
N ASP A 138 -8.08 -12.24 -11.15
CA ASP A 138 -8.30 -11.73 -12.51
C ASP A 138 -9.05 -10.38 -12.52
N PHE A 139 -8.34 -9.32 -12.11
CA PHE A 139 -8.88 -7.96 -12.06
C PHE A 139 -9.19 -7.40 -13.46
N LEU A 140 -8.23 -7.51 -14.39
CA LEU A 140 -8.34 -6.89 -15.71
C LEU A 140 -9.38 -7.54 -16.63
N ARG A 141 -9.76 -8.80 -16.40
CA ARG A 141 -10.94 -9.37 -17.08
C ARG A 141 -12.24 -8.72 -16.61
N LYS A 142 -12.32 -8.34 -15.33
CA LYS A 142 -13.51 -7.73 -14.73
C LYS A 142 -13.56 -6.22 -14.97
N PHE A 143 -12.39 -5.59 -15.07
CA PHE A 143 -12.20 -4.15 -15.24
C PHE A 143 -11.22 -3.86 -16.40
N PRO A 144 -11.57 -4.24 -17.65
CA PRO A 144 -10.68 -4.11 -18.81
C PRO A 144 -10.29 -2.66 -19.13
N GLU A 145 -11.08 -1.67 -18.72
CA GLU A 145 -10.81 -0.24 -18.87
C GLU A 145 -9.58 0.27 -18.09
N TYR A 146 -9.06 -0.55 -17.17
CA TYR A 146 -7.81 -0.27 -16.45
C TYR A 146 -6.58 -0.87 -17.13
N LEU A 147 -6.73 -1.65 -18.21
CA LEU A 147 -5.59 -2.17 -18.96
C LEU A 147 -4.76 -1.00 -19.51
N GLY A 148 -3.46 -1.01 -19.20
CA GLY A 148 -2.54 0.06 -19.59
C GLY A 148 -2.61 1.32 -18.73
N ARG A 149 -3.44 1.36 -17.68
CA ARG A 149 -3.46 2.48 -16.73
C ARG A 149 -2.15 2.54 -15.95
N ASP A 150 -1.64 3.74 -15.69
CA ASP A 150 -0.56 3.95 -14.74
C ASP A 150 -0.96 3.34 -13.39
N THR A 151 -0.22 2.33 -12.96
CA THR A 151 -0.58 1.44 -11.86
C THR A 151 0.52 1.44 -10.82
N TYR A 152 0.11 1.60 -9.57
CA TYR A 152 0.98 1.55 -8.39
C TYR A 152 0.44 0.49 -7.42
N ILE A 153 1.34 -0.23 -6.78
CA ILE A 153 0.97 -1.14 -5.68
C ILE A 153 1.42 -0.54 -4.37
N THR A 154 0.52 -0.52 -3.40
CA THR A 154 0.71 0.14 -2.11
C THR A 154 0.21 -0.77 -1.00
N GLY A 155 0.76 -0.62 0.18
CA GLY A 155 0.40 -1.46 1.30
C GLY A 155 1.31 -1.22 2.48
N GLU A 156 1.06 -1.97 3.55
CA GLU A 156 1.69 -1.69 4.83
C GLU A 156 2.04 -2.95 5.62
N SER A 157 2.93 -2.81 6.61
CA SER A 157 3.25 -3.90 7.54
C SER A 157 3.83 -5.12 6.79
N TYR A 158 3.19 -6.29 6.89
CA TYR A 158 3.55 -7.46 6.06
C TYR A 158 3.37 -7.24 4.55
N GLY A 159 2.70 -6.15 4.13
CA GLY A 159 2.79 -5.58 2.79
C GLY A 159 4.23 -5.37 2.32
N GLY A 160 5.18 -5.19 3.25
CA GLY A 160 6.62 -5.21 2.98
C GLY A 160 7.13 -6.51 2.33
N VAL A 161 6.42 -7.64 2.48
CA VAL A 161 6.71 -8.90 1.78
C VAL A 161 5.81 -9.07 0.55
N TYR A 162 4.52 -8.75 0.68
CA TYR A 162 3.55 -8.91 -0.41
C TYR A 162 3.91 -8.08 -1.64
N LEU A 163 4.30 -6.83 -1.42
CA LEU A 163 4.50 -5.88 -2.51
C LEU A 163 5.76 -6.18 -3.32
N PRO A 164 6.96 -6.40 -2.74
CA PRO A 164 8.14 -6.72 -3.54
C PRO A 164 7.98 -8.02 -4.34
N THR A 165 7.39 -9.04 -3.73
CA THR A 165 7.13 -10.33 -4.42
C THR A 165 6.10 -10.17 -5.56
N LEU A 166 5.06 -9.35 -5.38
CA LEU A 166 4.09 -9.03 -6.43
C LEU A 166 4.72 -8.18 -7.55
N ALA A 167 5.52 -7.17 -7.21
CA ALA A 167 6.16 -6.28 -8.18
C ALA A 167 7.09 -7.04 -9.13
N VAL A 168 7.90 -7.99 -8.63
CA VAL A 168 8.77 -8.84 -9.48
C VAL A 168 7.93 -9.61 -10.50
N LYS A 169 6.74 -10.09 -10.13
CA LYS A 169 5.82 -10.77 -11.06
C LYS A 169 5.22 -9.82 -12.09
N MET A 170 4.78 -8.64 -11.67
CA MET A 170 4.25 -7.62 -12.58
C MET A 170 5.32 -7.14 -13.58
N LEU A 171 6.60 -7.14 -13.19
CA LEU A 171 7.70 -6.86 -14.11
C LEU A 171 7.88 -7.92 -15.19
N GLN A 172 7.61 -9.18 -14.88
CA GLN A 172 7.71 -10.30 -15.82
C GLN A 172 6.49 -10.42 -16.75
N ASP A 173 5.34 -9.86 -16.35
CA ASP A 173 4.10 -9.89 -17.11
C ASP A 173 3.72 -8.50 -17.67
N LYS A 174 4.47 -8.06 -18.68
CA LYS A 174 4.22 -6.76 -19.35
C LYS A 174 2.96 -6.76 -20.21
N ILE A 175 2.35 -7.91 -20.48
CA ILE A 175 1.10 -8.00 -21.24
C ILE A 175 -0.05 -7.51 -20.36
N ASN A 176 -0.10 -8.00 -19.12
CA ASN A 176 -1.16 -7.63 -18.18
C ASN A 176 -0.80 -6.37 -17.38
N PHE A 177 0.48 -6.07 -17.18
CA PHE A 177 0.93 -4.88 -16.43
C PHE A 177 1.82 -3.92 -17.21
N PRO A 178 1.45 -3.50 -18.44
CA PRO A 178 2.25 -2.55 -19.21
C PRO A 178 2.33 -1.17 -18.54
N GLY A 179 1.36 -0.84 -17.67
CA GLY A 179 1.27 0.42 -16.94
C GLY A 179 1.88 0.40 -15.53
N PHE A 180 2.60 -0.64 -15.10
CA PHE A 180 3.18 -0.67 -13.74
C PHE A 180 4.31 0.38 -13.60
N LYS A 181 4.15 1.33 -12.66
CA LYS A 181 5.04 2.49 -12.48
C LYS A 181 5.77 2.53 -11.14
N GLY A 182 5.18 2.01 -10.07
CA GLY A 182 5.79 2.15 -8.75
C GLY A 182 5.14 1.35 -7.64
N MET A 183 5.84 1.31 -6.52
CA MET A 183 5.46 0.61 -5.30
C MET A 183 5.69 1.51 -4.09
N ALA A 184 4.73 1.60 -3.16
CA ALA A 184 4.89 2.31 -1.89
C ALA A 184 4.58 1.42 -0.68
N ILE A 185 5.48 1.35 0.29
CA ILE A 185 5.36 0.46 1.46
C ILE A 185 5.39 1.29 2.74
N GLY A 186 4.29 1.30 3.48
CA GLY A 186 4.17 1.93 4.79
C GLY A 186 4.58 0.98 5.90
N ASN A 187 5.51 1.38 6.75
CA ASN A 187 5.89 0.61 7.95
C ASN A 187 6.13 -0.88 7.62
N GLY A 188 6.85 -1.14 6.53
CA GLY A 188 6.94 -2.49 5.95
C GLY A 188 7.92 -3.41 6.67
N ALA A 189 7.57 -4.68 6.83
CA ALA A 189 8.49 -5.75 7.25
C ALA A 189 9.37 -6.21 6.07
N LEU A 190 10.48 -5.51 5.83
CA LEU A 190 11.40 -5.79 4.71
C LEU A 190 12.53 -6.76 5.07
N ASN A 191 12.89 -6.85 6.36
CA ASN A 191 13.94 -7.71 6.87
C ASN A 191 13.64 -8.11 8.32
N PHE A 192 13.25 -9.39 8.52
CA PHE A 192 12.83 -9.87 9.84
C PHE A 192 13.94 -9.87 10.89
N PRO A 193 15.18 -10.33 10.59
CA PRO A 193 16.29 -10.20 11.54
C PRO A 193 16.49 -8.76 12.04
N HIS A 194 16.54 -7.78 11.13
CA HIS A 194 16.67 -6.37 11.52
C HIS A 194 15.43 -5.84 12.27
N ASN A 195 14.24 -6.40 12.01
CA ASN A 195 13.03 -6.08 12.76
C ASN A 195 13.21 -6.40 14.25
N TYR A 196 13.66 -7.63 14.56
CA TYR A 196 13.94 -8.04 15.94
C TYR A 196 15.11 -7.26 16.56
N ASP A 197 16.21 -7.10 15.82
CA ASP A 197 17.43 -6.42 16.31
C ASP A 197 17.19 -4.94 16.64
N THR A 198 16.27 -4.26 15.95
CA THR A 198 15.97 -2.84 16.19
C THR A 198 14.84 -2.60 17.18
N MET A 199 13.92 -3.56 17.36
CA MET A 199 12.80 -3.44 18.29
C MET A 199 13.26 -3.19 19.73
N ILE A 200 14.21 -4.00 20.24
CA ILE A 200 14.66 -3.89 21.63
C ILE A 200 15.37 -2.55 21.92
N PRO A 201 16.34 -2.09 21.10
CA PRO A 201 16.90 -0.74 21.25
C PRO A 201 15.84 0.36 21.17
N LEU A 202 14.88 0.26 20.24
CA LEU A 202 13.83 1.27 20.10
C LEU A 202 12.95 1.32 21.35
N TYR A 203 12.52 0.18 21.87
CA TYR A 203 11.77 0.09 23.12
C TYR A 203 12.54 0.68 24.30
N TYR A 204 13.84 0.44 24.39
CA TYR A 204 14.68 1.01 25.44
C TYR A 204 14.77 2.54 25.33
N TYR A 205 15.11 3.06 24.14
CA TYR A 205 15.26 4.51 23.93
C TYR A 205 13.95 5.30 23.97
N HIS A 206 12.81 4.63 23.80
CA HIS A 206 11.47 5.21 23.98
C HIS A 206 10.86 4.92 25.36
N GLY A 207 11.64 4.34 26.29
CA GLY A 207 11.23 4.13 27.68
C GLY A 207 10.16 3.05 27.89
N LEU A 208 9.96 2.16 26.91
CA LEU A 208 8.96 1.09 26.93
C LEU A 208 9.45 -0.18 27.63
N VAL A 209 10.76 -0.43 27.63
CA VAL A 209 11.40 -1.53 28.38
C VAL A 209 12.55 -1.01 29.23
N ARG A 210 12.73 -1.60 30.41
CA ARG A 210 13.92 -1.39 31.26
C ARG A 210 14.94 -2.50 31.00
N ASP A 211 16.14 -2.34 31.55
CA ASP A 211 17.29 -3.24 31.45
C ASP A 211 17.06 -4.59 32.18
N ASP A 212 15.94 -5.26 31.89
CA ASP A 212 15.73 -6.69 32.02
C ASP A 212 14.51 -7.07 31.15
N SER A 213 14.70 -7.94 30.16
CA SER A 213 13.70 -8.93 29.71
C SER A 213 14.18 -9.60 28.42
N THR A 214 14.27 -10.92 28.48
CA THR A 214 14.36 -11.80 27.32
C THR A 214 12.98 -11.94 26.69
N VAL A 215 12.77 -11.40 25.50
CA VAL A 215 11.54 -11.60 24.72
C VAL A 215 11.91 -12.17 23.37
N GLU A 216 11.60 -13.45 23.15
CA GLU A 216 11.57 -14.01 21.80
C GLU A 216 10.63 -15.21 21.68
N ASN A 217 10.11 -15.34 20.45
CA ASN A 217 9.55 -16.51 19.78
C ASN A 217 8.04 -16.80 19.87
N SER A 218 7.34 -16.41 18.80
CA SER A 218 6.52 -17.36 18.01
C SER A 218 6.01 -16.72 16.69
N TYR A 219 6.82 -16.72 15.64
CA TYR A 219 6.35 -16.52 14.26
C TYR A 219 7.10 -17.44 13.28
N THR A 220 6.37 -18.08 12.35
CA THR A 220 6.99 -18.85 11.25
C THR A 220 7.13 -17.94 10.03
N ILE A 221 8.37 -17.58 9.70
CA ILE A 221 8.75 -16.64 8.63
C ILE A 221 8.98 -17.43 7.33
N THR A 222 8.41 -16.98 6.22
CA THR A 222 8.58 -17.62 4.89
C THR A 222 9.52 -16.85 3.96
N HIS A 223 9.71 -15.56 4.20
CA HIS A 223 10.71 -14.72 3.53
C HIS A 223 11.44 -13.89 4.57
N TYR A 224 12.77 -14.06 4.67
CA TYR A 224 13.57 -13.45 5.74
C TYR A 224 14.05 -12.03 5.42
N GLU A 225 14.21 -11.71 4.13
CA GLU A 225 14.76 -10.43 3.63
C GLU A 225 14.29 -10.18 2.19
N MET A 226 13.98 -8.92 1.86
CA MET A 226 13.46 -8.48 0.55
C MET A 226 14.48 -7.79 -0.37
N SER A 227 15.78 -7.86 -0.08
CA SER A 227 16.83 -7.17 -0.85
C SER A 227 16.85 -7.58 -2.32
N SER A 228 16.72 -8.88 -2.62
CA SER A 228 16.73 -9.40 -3.99
C SER A 228 15.59 -8.81 -4.84
N GLU A 229 14.39 -8.74 -4.28
CA GLU A 229 13.20 -8.21 -4.94
C GLU A 229 13.34 -6.69 -5.14
N ILE A 230 13.74 -5.96 -4.09
CA ILE A 230 13.95 -4.50 -4.17
C ILE A 230 15.02 -4.15 -5.22
N GLU A 231 16.12 -4.90 -5.27
CA GLU A 231 17.19 -4.71 -6.25
C GLU A 231 16.71 -4.98 -7.69
N GLN A 232 15.90 -6.02 -7.91
CA GLN A 232 15.29 -6.31 -9.21
C GLN A 232 14.35 -5.18 -9.66
N ILE A 233 13.50 -4.68 -8.76
CA ILE A 233 12.53 -3.62 -9.06
C ILE A 233 13.24 -2.31 -9.37
N ALA A 234 14.22 -1.92 -8.55
CA ALA A 234 15.03 -0.72 -8.76
C ALA A 234 15.81 -0.80 -10.08
N SER A 235 16.37 -1.96 -10.41
CA SER A 235 17.08 -2.18 -11.68
C SER A 235 16.17 -2.12 -12.91
N ALA A 236 14.87 -2.40 -12.74
CA ALA A 236 13.85 -2.23 -13.78
C ALA A 236 13.38 -0.77 -13.95
N GLY A 237 13.88 0.17 -13.14
CA GLY A 237 13.52 1.58 -13.19
C GLY A 237 12.11 1.88 -12.65
N VAL A 238 11.52 0.95 -11.90
CA VAL A 238 10.23 1.15 -11.21
C VAL A 238 10.49 1.90 -9.91
N ARG A 239 9.70 2.93 -9.63
CA ARG A 239 9.91 3.76 -8.43
C ARG A 239 9.46 3.04 -7.17
N ILE A 240 10.24 3.16 -6.11
CA ILE A 240 9.98 2.54 -4.81
C ILE A 240 9.93 3.65 -3.77
N LEU A 241 8.85 3.71 -3.00
CA LEU A 241 8.77 4.54 -1.80
C LEU A 241 8.66 3.61 -0.58
N ILE A 242 9.55 3.76 0.38
CA ILE A 242 9.39 3.16 1.71
C ILE A 242 9.13 4.32 2.66
N TYR A 243 8.00 4.30 3.35
CA TYR A 243 7.68 5.32 4.33
C TYR A 243 7.41 4.69 5.70
N ASN A 244 7.78 5.37 6.77
CA ASN A 244 7.57 4.88 8.12
C ASN A 244 7.09 5.99 9.05
N GLY A 245 6.03 5.75 9.80
CA GLY A 245 5.78 6.54 11.00
C GLY A 245 6.95 6.42 11.99
N ASP A 246 7.44 7.55 12.48
CA ASP A 246 8.66 7.58 13.29
C ASP A 246 8.47 7.14 14.75
N VAL A 247 7.22 7.00 15.22
CA VAL A 247 6.89 6.43 16.53
C VAL A 247 6.36 4.99 16.46
N ASP A 248 6.34 4.38 15.27
CA ASP A 248 6.03 2.95 15.14
C ASP A 248 7.14 2.09 15.71
N THR A 249 6.75 1.16 16.57
CA THR A 249 7.65 0.20 17.17
C THR A 249 7.54 -1.22 16.63
N VAL A 250 6.50 -1.52 15.83
CA VAL A 250 6.31 -2.83 15.20
C VAL A 250 7.20 -2.97 13.98
N CYS A 251 7.15 -2.00 13.06
CA CYS A 251 7.98 -1.96 11.85
C CYS A 251 8.69 -0.61 11.78
N SER A 252 9.70 -0.45 12.62
CA SER A 252 10.31 0.85 12.88
C SER A 252 11.00 1.47 11.66
N HIS A 253 11.04 2.80 11.63
CA HIS A 253 11.81 3.55 10.64
C HIS A 253 13.31 3.25 10.70
N VAL A 254 13.85 2.87 11.87
CA VAL A 254 15.26 2.50 12.05
C VAL A 254 15.57 1.20 11.29
N MET A 255 14.71 0.20 11.40
CA MET A 255 14.83 -1.06 10.66
C MET A 255 14.90 -0.80 9.15
N ASN A 256 13.92 -0.08 8.61
CA ASN A 256 13.84 0.14 7.17
C ASN A 256 15.01 0.99 6.66
N ARG A 257 15.50 1.93 7.48
CA ARG A 257 16.71 2.68 7.16
C ARG A 257 17.97 1.81 7.16
N GLN A 258 18.11 0.88 8.10
CA GLN A 258 19.23 -0.07 8.13
C GLN A 258 19.18 -1.02 6.93
N PHE A 259 18.01 -1.58 6.63
CA PHE A 259 17.78 -2.40 5.45
C PHE A 259 18.24 -1.69 4.17
N LEU A 260 17.78 -0.45 3.95
CA LEU A 260 18.16 0.33 2.77
C LEU A 260 19.65 0.70 2.72
N SER A 261 20.27 0.94 3.88
CA SER A 261 21.71 1.20 3.96
C SER A 261 22.53 -0.03 3.53
N ASN A 262 22.02 -1.24 3.79
CA ASN A 262 22.69 -2.50 3.44
C ASN A 262 22.59 -2.85 1.94
N LEU A 263 21.68 -2.21 1.19
CA LEU A 263 21.64 -2.34 -0.27
C LEU A 263 22.86 -1.69 -0.94
N ASN A 264 23.63 -0.87 -0.20
CA ASN A 264 24.86 -0.22 -0.67
C ASN A 264 24.66 0.62 -1.95
N ARG A 265 23.45 1.18 -2.10
CA ARG A 265 23.06 2.08 -3.20
C ARG A 265 23.54 3.51 -2.92
N THR A 266 23.87 4.25 -3.97
CA THR A 266 24.30 5.65 -3.86
C THR A 266 23.12 6.56 -3.48
N ILE A 267 23.28 7.38 -2.44
CA ILE A 267 22.31 8.43 -2.08
C ILE A 267 22.43 9.60 -3.08
N ILE A 268 21.30 10.06 -3.63
CA ILE A 268 21.22 11.12 -4.64
C ILE A 268 20.43 12.33 -4.13
N GLY A 269 20.80 13.54 -4.58
CA GLY A 269 20.17 14.81 -4.17
C GLY A 269 21.16 15.82 -3.61
N LYS A 270 20.81 17.12 -3.66
CA LYS A 270 21.69 18.21 -3.22
C LYS A 270 21.53 18.43 -1.71
N GLU A 271 22.57 18.07 -0.97
CA GLU A 271 22.75 18.17 0.50
C GLU A 271 22.17 16.99 1.32
N ARG A 272 23.04 16.37 2.12
CA ARG A 272 23.00 14.94 2.50
C ARG A 272 22.08 14.65 3.68
N VAL A 273 21.47 13.46 3.64
CA VAL A 273 20.89 12.66 4.76
C VAL A 273 20.04 13.43 5.78
N ASN A 274 18.74 13.11 5.82
CA ASN A 274 17.77 13.70 6.75
C ASN A 274 17.41 15.16 6.45
N GLU A 275 17.24 15.51 5.17
CA GLU A 275 16.54 16.75 4.84
C GLU A 275 15.06 16.60 5.23
N PRO A 276 14.46 17.58 5.91
CA PRO A 276 13.04 17.52 6.19
C PRO A 276 12.24 17.65 4.90
N TRP A 277 11.18 16.87 4.78
CA TRP A 277 10.11 17.20 3.84
C TRP A 277 8.98 17.89 4.62
N HIS A 278 8.27 18.80 3.96
CA HIS A 278 7.30 19.65 4.62
C HIS A 278 5.89 19.39 4.11
N TYR A 279 4.92 19.30 5.01
CA TYR A 279 3.52 19.50 4.65
C TYR A 279 3.27 21.00 4.53
N LEU A 280 2.82 21.46 3.36
CA LEU A 280 2.64 22.89 3.05
C LEU A 280 1.17 23.28 2.82
N GLY A 281 0.22 22.47 3.29
CA GLY A 281 -1.20 22.84 3.33
C GLY A 281 -1.53 23.73 4.54
N GLU A 282 -2.78 23.67 5.02
CA GLU A 282 -3.20 24.45 6.19
C GLU A 282 -2.39 24.04 7.43
N ASN A 283 -1.80 25.04 8.11
CA ASN A 283 -0.82 24.86 9.19
C ASN A 283 0.41 24.04 8.76
N PRO A 284 1.33 24.65 7.99
CA PRO A 284 2.53 23.99 7.51
C PRO A 284 3.39 23.41 8.64
N THR A 285 3.87 22.19 8.45
CA THR A 285 4.68 21.46 9.43
C THR A 285 5.79 20.68 8.75
N VAL A 286 6.80 20.29 9.53
CA VAL A 286 7.75 19.25 9.10
C VAL A 286 6.97 17.93 9.02
N GLY A 287 6.85 17.37 7.81
CA GLY A 287 6.19 16.08 7.56
C GLY A 287 7.06 14.91 8.02
N GLY A 288 8.38 15.07 7.99
CA GLY A 288 9.36 14.09 8.47
C GLY A 288 10.69 14.29 7.73
N PHE A 289 11.48 13.24 7.57
CA PHE A 289 12.79 13.28 6.92
C PHE A 289 12.83 12.39 5.68
N GLN A 290 13.58 12.79 4.66
CA GLN A 290 13.68 12.04 3.40
C GLN A 290 15.12 11.65 3.06
N LEU A 291 15.23 10.54 2.33
CA LEU A 291 16.41 10.01 1.69
C LEU A 291 16.03 9.51 0.29
N ARG A 292 16.89 9.75 -0.71
CA ARG A 292 16.69 9.23 -2.06
C ARG A 292 17.94 8.48 -2.48
N TYR A 293 17.76 7.30 -3.06
CA TYR A 293 18.83 6.46 -3.57
C TYR A 293 18.70 6.34 -5.09
N GLU A 294 19.83 6.05 -5.75
CA GLU A 294 19.82 5.66 -7.16
C GLU A 294 18.90 4.45 -7.40
N GLY A 295 18.43 4.28 -8.64
CA GLY A 295 17.44 3.25 -8.96
C GLY A 295 16.01 3.62 -8.57
N GLY A 296 15.78 4.86 -8.10
CA GLY A 296 14.43 5.37 -7.85
C GLY A 296 13.82 4.90 -6.53
N ILE A 297 14.65 4.66 -5.51
CA ILE A 297 14.22 4.31 -4.15
C ILE A 297 14.20 5.56 -3.28
N ASP A 298 13.03 5.94 -2.79
CA ASP A 298 12.82 7.00 -1.83
C ASP A 298 12.49 6.41 -0.46
N PHE A 299 13.04 6.99 0.61
CA PHE A 299 12.72 6.65 1.99
C PHE A 299 12.28 7.88 2.76
N LEU A 300 11.09 7.83 3.36
CA LEU A 300 10.53 8.93 4.15
C LEU A 300 10.20 8.46 5.57
N THR A 301 10.49 9.30 6.57
CA THR A 301 9.78 9.22 7.85
C THR A 301 8.55 10.11 7.84
N VAL A 302 7.54 9.76 8.62
CA VAL A 302 6.36 10.60 8.88
C VAL A 302 6.30 10.93 10.37
N ARG A 303 6.51 12.21 10.68
CA ARG A 303 6.78 12.68 12.03
C ARG A 303 5.56 12.59 12.93
N GLY A 304 5.69 11.93 14.06
CA GLY A 304 4.64 11.74 15.07
C GLY A 304 3.55 10.76 14.63
N SER A 305 3.87 9.87 13.69
CA SER A 305 2.96 8.84 13.19
C SER A 305 3.40 7.46 13.68
N GLY A 306 2.44 6.62 14.06
CA GLY A 306 2.63 5.22 14.40
C GLY A 306 2.59 4.31 13.17
N HIS A 307 2.02 3.12 13.34
CA HIS A 307 2.01 2.07 12.31
C HIS A 307 1.13 2.43 11.12
N PHE A 308 -0.09 2.93 11.37
CA PHE A 308 -1.10 3.29 10.37
C PHE A 308 -0.94 4.76 9.97
N VAL A 309 0.04 5.05 9.13
CA VAL A 309 0.40 6.43 8.77
C VAL A 309 -0.77 7.27 8.24
N PRO A 310 -1.64 6.77 7.34
CA PRO A 310 -2.78 7.54 6.86
C PRO A 310 -3.87 7.74 7.93
N GLU A 311 -3.88 6.97 9.01
CA GLU A 311 -4.77 7.19 10.16
C GLU A 311 -4.24 8.33 11.06
N ASP A 312 -2.97 8.27 11.46
CA ASP A 312 -2.37 9.23 12.40
C ASP A 312 -2.08 10.60 11.76
N LYS A 313 -1.68 10.59 10.48
CA LYS A 313 -1.20 11.76 9.73
C LYS A 313 -1.85 11.82 8.34
N PRO A 314 -3.19 11.91 8.25
CA PRO A 314 -3.92 11.77 6.99
C PRO A 314 -3.52 12.82 5.93
N ARG A 315 -3.35 14.08 6.33
CA ARG A 315 -2.99 15.18 5.42
C ARG A 315 -1.55 15.04 4.89
N GLU A 316 -0.61 14.65 5.74
CA GLU A 316 0.77 14.36 5.35
C GLU A 316 0.85 13.13 4.44
N ALA A 317 0.08 12.07 4.76
CA ALA A 317 0.02 10.84 3.98
C ALA A 317 -0.51 11.07 2.57
N LEU A 318 -1.59 11.87 2.42
CA LEU A 318 -2.13 12.25 1.11
C LEU A 318 -1.10 13.02 0.27
N GLN A 319 -0.44 14.04 0.86
CA GLN A 319 0.57 14.81 0.14
C GLN A 319 1.75 13.93 -0.30
N MET A 320 2.22 13.05 0.59
CA MET A 320 3.30 12.12 0.31
C MET A 320 2.97 11.19 -0.86
N ILE A 321 1.83 10.49 -0.83
CA ILE A 321 1.49 9.54 -1.90
C ILE A 321 1.21 10.27 -3.22
N TYR A 322 0.57 11.44 -3.18
CA TYR A 322 0.30 12.23 -4.38
C TYR A 322 1.60 12.67 -5.05
N ASN A 323 2.58 13.14 -4.29
CA ASN A 323 3.87 13.56 -4.82
C ASN A 323 4.72 12.37 -5.28
N PHE A 324 4.62 11.22 -4.61
CA PHE A 324 5.20 9.97 -5.10
C PHE A 324 4.61 9.62 -6.47
N VAL A 325 3.29 9.47 -6.59
CA VAL A 325 2.65 9.08 -7.84
C VAL A 325 2.92 10.10 -8.95
N SER A 326 2.88 11.40 -8.64
CA SER A 326 3.10 12.48 -9.60
C SER A 326 4.57 12.73 -9.96
N ASN A 327 5.50 12.01 -9.34
CA ASN A 327 6.95 12.22 -9.50
C ASN A 327 7.40 13.67 -9.24
N ARG A 328 6.97 14.18 -8.08
CA ARG A 328 7.19 15.56 -7.64
C ARG A 328 7.96 15.57 -6.32
N ASP A 329 8.49 16.74 -5.97
CA ASP A 329 9.09 16.91 -4.65
C ASP A 329 8.04 16.72 -3.54
N TYR A 330 8.39 15.98 -2.49
CA TYR A 330 7.48 15.63 -1.40
C TYR A 330 6.98 16.84 -0.59
N SER A 331 7.66 17.99 -0.68
CA SER A 331 7.24 19.23 -0.01
C SER A 331 6.25 20.06 -0.82
N LEU A 332 5.87 19.64 -2.03
CA LEU A 332 4.89 20.38 -2.81
C LEU A 332 3.46 20.11 -2.32
N PRO A 333 2.61 21.14 -2.17
CA PRO A 333 1.23 20.94 -1.73
C PRO A 333 0.39 20.20 -2.79
N THR A 334 -0.64 19.51 -2.30
CA THR A 334 -1.68 18.89 -3.15
C THR A 334 -2.62 19.95 -3.73
N PRO A 335 -3.27 19.67 -4.86
CA PRO A 335 -4.27 20.57 -5.45
C PRO A 335 -5.69 20.40 -4.85
N PHE A 336 -5.82 19.63 -3.78
CA PHE A 336 -7.09 19.26 -3.13
C PHE A 336 -7.29 20.05 -1.85
#